data_AF-A0A3C0UBS8-F1
#
_entry.id   AF-A0A3C0UBS8-F1
#
_cell.length_a   1.000
_cell.length_b   1.000
_cell.length_c   1.000
_cell.angle_alpha   90.00
_cell.angle_beta   90.00
_cell.angle_gamma   90.00
#
_symmetry.space_group_name_H-M   'P 1'
#
loop_
_entity.id
_entity.type
_entity.pdbx_description
1 polymer ?
#
loop_
_entity_poly.entity_id
_entity_poly.type
_entity_poly.pdbx_seq_one_letter_code
_entity_poly.pdbx_strand_id
1 'polypeptide(L)'
;MNQLKQGLLNVCLVLLFLIATPFHAANASPANMTVEVVVDNPSTFWASTYYAKEEMPTSAAEIKLEWSVGNSKTQRETVVLKGKDSGKISIPAEKGSLVNLQVFVVNAKNEKLGTWSLQIINNGKTEAIRVFSPESVQPEFNRD
;
A
#
# COMPACT_ATOMS: atom_id res chain seq x y z
N MET A 1 -12.53 -82.30 12.40
CA MET A 1 -13.08 -81.43 11.33
C MET A 1 -13.75 -80.23 11.97
N ASN A 2 -13.36 -78.97 11.83
CA ASN A 2 -12.17 -78.32 11.29
C ASN A 2 -12.11 -76.96 12.01
N GLN A 3 -11.09 -76.81 12.87
CA GLN A 3 -10.71 -75.57 13.56
C GLN A 3 -10.07 -74.61 12.54
N LEU A 4 -10.90 -74.01 11.67
CA LEU A 4 -10.38 -73.25 10.52
C LEU A 4 -11.28 -72.05 10.19
N LYS A 5 -11.67 -71.26 11.20
CA LYS A 5 -12.27 -69.92 11.01
C LYS A 5 -11.85 -68.91 12.08
N GLN A 6 -10.59 -68.97 12.50
CA GLN A 6 -10.02 -68.04 13.50
C GLN A 6 -8.72 -67.37 13.02
N GLY A 7 -8.56 -67.21 11.71
CA GLY A 7 -7.33 -66.70 11.10
C GLY A 7 -7.53 -65.72 9.95
N LEU A 8 -8.61 -64.93 9.95
CA LEU A 8 -8.86 -63.98 8.86
C LEU A 8 -9.43 -62.62 9.29
N LEU A 9 -9.32 -62.26 10.58
CA LEU A 9 -9.78 -60.96 11.09
C LEU A 9 -8.70 -60.19 11.87
N ASN A 10 -7.43 -60.48 11.59
CA ASN A 10 -6.27 -59.79 12.17
C ASN A 10 -5.40 -59.07 11.11
N VAL A 11 -5.94 -58.83 9.92
CA VAL A 11 -5.23 -58.14 8.81
C VAL A 11 -5.71 -56.69 8.62
N CYS A 12 -6.64 -56.20 9.45
CA CYS A 12 -7.11 -54.80 9.37
C CYS A 12 -6.45 -53.83 10.36
N LEU A 13 -5.48 -54.27 11.16
CA LEU A 13 -4.96 -53.46 12.27
C LEU A 13 -3.46 -53.14 12.21
N VAL A 14 -2.84 -53.05 11.03
CA VAL A 14 -1.49 -52.46 10.91
C VAL A 14 -1.32 -51.83 9.52
N LEU A 15 -1.94 -50.68 9.26
CA LEU A 15 -1.57 -49.79 8.12
C LEU A 15 -2.08 -48.34 8.31
N LEU A 16 -2.34 -47.92 9.55
CA LEU A 16 -2.63 -46.53 9.93
C LEU A 16 -1.38 -45.81 10.48
N PHE A 17 -0.20 -46.19 9.97
CA PHE A 17 1.03 -45.46 10.25
C PHE A 17 1.22 -44.34 9.23
N LEU A 18 1.00 -43.12 9.73
CA LEU A 18 1.66 -41.89 9.32
C LEU A 18 1.81 -41.64 7.81
N ILE A 19 0.87 -40.86 7.28
CA ILE A 19 1.22 -39.84 6.30
C ILE A 19 0.85 -38.49 6.90
N ALA A 20 1.52 -38.13 8.00
CA ALA A 20 1.71 -36.73 8.33
C ALA A 20 2.60 -36.17 7.23
N THR A 21 2.00 -35.80 6.10
CA THR A 21 2.67 -34.94 5.15
C THR A 21 3.06 -33.69 5.94
N PRO A 22 4.34 -33.27 5.94
CA PRO A 22 4.63 -31.94 6.40
C PRO A 22 3.78 -31.03 5.53
N PHE A 23 2.82 -30.34 6.15
CA PHE A 23 2.37 -29.08 5.60
C PHE A 23 3.65 -28.32 5.33
N HIS A 24 4.01 -28.23 4.05
CA HIS A 24 4.94 -27.22 3.62
C HIS A 24 4.24 -25.94 4.05
N ALA A 25 4.70 -25.36 5.16
CA ALA A 25 4.58 -23.94 5.36
C ALA A 25 5.14 -23.37 4.07
N ALA A 26 4.23 -23.00 3.16
CA ALA A 26 4.60 -22.28 1.96
C ALA A 26 5.45 -21.13 2.50
N ASN A 27 6.74 -21.14 2.17
CA ASN A 27 7.61 -20.00 2.42
C ASN A 27 6.82 -18.80 1.93
N ALA A 28 6.28 -18.02 2.88
CA ALA A 28 5.55 -16.83 2.56
C ALA A 28 6.60 -15.93 1.94
N SER A 29 6.66 -15.94 0.61
CA SER A 29 7.45 -14.97 -0.14
C SER A 29 7.11 -13.60 0.45
N PRO A 30 8.09 -12.75 0.78
CA PRO A 30 7.81 -11.43 1.32
C PRO A 30 6.84 -10.73 0.38
N ALA A 31 5.58 -10.67 0.80
CA ALA A 31 4.48 -10.27 -0.07
C ALA A 31 4.43 -8.75 -0.07
N ASN A 32 5.41 -8.10 -0.71
CA ASN A 32 5.52 -6.65 -0.74
C ASN A 32 4.18 -6.00 -1.08
N MET A 33 3.86 -4.94 -0.36
CA MET A 33 2.68 -4.14 -0.63
C MET A 33 3.02 -3.15 -1.73
N THR A 34 2.31 -3.21 -2.87
CA THR A 34 2.49 -2.20 -3.93
C THR A 34 1.55 -1.04 -3.67
N VAL A 35 2.08 0.18 -3.63
CA VAL A 35 1.29 1.42 -3.58
C VAL A 35 1.46 2.15 -4.91
N GLU A 36 0.34 2.46 -5.54
CA GLU A 36 0.26 3.32 -6.72
C GLU A 36 -0.33 4.66 -6.32
N VAL A 37 0.39 5.74 -6.60
CA VAL A 37 -0.14 7.09 -6.45
C VAL A 37 -0.47 7.63 -7.84
N VAL A 38 -1.70 8.07 -8.02
CA VAL A 38 -2.23 8.60 -9.28
C VAL A 38 -2.63 10.05 -9.07
N VAL A 39 -2.18 10.93 -9.95
CA VAL A 39 -2.56 12.33 -10.00
C VAL A 39 -3.81 12.45 -10.87
N ASP A 40 -4.89 12.96 -10.29
CA ASP A 40 -6.09 13.29 -11.03
C ASP A 40 -5.89 14.61 -11.79
N ASN A 41 -6.25 14.60 -13.08
CA ASN A 41 -6.04 15.72 -14.00
C ASN A 41 -4.63 16.36 -13.86
N PRO A 42 -3.55 15.64 -14.28
CA PRO A 42 -2.17 16.04 -13.99
C PRO A 42 -1.83 17.45 -14.47
N SER A 43 -2.32 17.87 -15.65
CA SER A 43 -2.07 19.21 -16.17
C SER A 43 -2.58 20.30 -15.22
N THR A 44 -3.79 20.14 -14.69
CA THR A 44 -4.39 21.07 -13.72
C THR A 44 -3.69 20.99 -12.38
N PHE A 45 -3.41 19.78 -11.89
CA PHE A 45 -2.76 19.57 -10.60
C PHE A 45 -1.39 20.23 -10.52
N TRP A 46 -0.54 20.05 -11.55
CA TRP A 46 0.82 20.60 -11.58
C TRP A 46 0.86 22.09 -11.91
N ALA A 47 -0.18 22.64 -12.53
CA ALA A 47 -0.34 24.06 -12.80
C ALA A 47 -1.03 24.82 -11.65
N SER A 48 -1.63 24.11 -10.69
CA SER A 48 -2.34 24.70 -9.57
C SER A 48 -1.40 25.51 -8.66
N THR A 49 -1.95 26.58 -8.10
CA THR A 49 -1.29 27.35 -7.04
C THR A 49 -1.64 26.76 -5.70
N TYR A 50 -0.63 26.53 -4.89
CA TYR A 50 -0.73 26.04 -3.51
C TYR A 50 -0.22 27.13 -2.58
N TYR A 51 -0.74 27.14 -1.37
CA TYR A 51 -0.26 28.01 -0.31
C TYR A 51 0.46 27.16 0.74
N ALA A 52 1.78 27.32 0.84
CA ALA A 52 2.55 26.76 1.93
C ALA A 52 2.29 27.57 3.22
N LYS A 53 2.77 27.08 4.38
CA LYS A 53 2.60 27.76 5.69
C LYS A 53 3.09 29.21 5.74
N GLU A 54 3.99 29.61 4.83
CA GLU A 54 4.51 30.98 4.72
C GLU A 54 3.71 31.87 3.75
N GLU A 55 2.51 31.43 3.35
CA GLU A 55 1.52 32.14 2.51
C GLU A 55 1.98 32.56 1.09
N MET A 56 3.25 32.34 0.73
CA MET A 56 3.72 32.61 -0.62
C MET A 56 3.12 31.58 -1.60
N PRO A 57 2.47 32.03 -2.68
CA PRO A 57 2.02 31.17 -3.76
C PRO A 57 3.17 30.29 -4.27
N THR A 58 2.93 29.00 -4.37
CA THR A 58 3.91 28.04 -4.86
C THR A 58 3.23 26.94 -5.68
N SER A 59 4.02 26.04 -6.26
CA SER A 59 3.51 24.93 -7.06
C SER A 59 4.08 23.60 -6.55
N ALA A 60 3.32 22.53 -6.73
CA ALA A 60 3.79 21.19 -6.50
C ALA A 60 4.98 20.85 -7.43
N ALA A 61 5.99 20.18 -6.85
CA ALA A 61 7.17 19.69 -7.57
C ALA A 61 7.26 18.16 -7.53
N GLU A 62 6.79 17.54 -6.47
CA GLU A 62 6.81 16.08 -6.33
C GLU A 62 5.75 15.62 -5.31
N ILE A 63 5.38 14.35 -5.41
CA ILE A 63 4.57 13.65 -4.42
C ILE A 63 5.46 12.61 -3.76
N LYS A 64 5.47 12.61 -2.42
CA LYS A 64 6.22 11.68 -1.60
C LYS A 64 5.28 10.71 -0.90
N LEU A 65 5.71 9.47 -0.79
CA LEU A 65 5.09 8.46 0.05
C LEU A 65 6.00 8.24 1.26
N GLU A 66 5.41 8.27 2.43
CA GLU A 66 6.04 7.89 3.68
C GLU A 66 5.29 6.71 4.28
N TRP A 67 6.03 5.77 4.85
CA TRP A 67 5.43 4.59 5.44
C TRP A 67 6.18 4.06 6.65
N SER A 68 5.45 3.33 7.49
CA SER A 68 6.02 2.45 8.51
C SER A 68 5.19 1.18 8.62
N VAL A 69 5.85 0.06 8.92
CA VAL A 69 5.21 -1.24 9.11
C VAL A 69 5.35 -1.62 10.58
N GLY A 70 4.24 -1.71 11.30
CA GLY A 70 4.24 -1.90 12.76
C GLY A 70 5.06 -0.81 13.48
N ASN A 71 6.02 -1.23 14.31
CA ASN A 71 6.91 -0.33 15.08
C ASN A 71 8.23 0.00 14.35
N SER A 72 8.32 -0.29 13.05
CA SER A 72 9.54 -0.03 12.28
C SER A 72 9.78 1.47 12.08
N LYS A 73 11.04 1.84 11.82
CA LYS A 73 11.41 3.21 11.46
C LYS A 73 10.66 3.64 10.20
N THR A 74 10.16 4.87 10.22
CA THR A 74 9.52 5.50 9.07
C THR A 74 10.51 5.66 7.90
N GLN A 75 10.07 5.28 6.71
CA GLN A 75 10.75 5.45 5.43
C GLN A 75 9.98 6.47 4.58
N ARG A 76 10.68 7.20 3.70
CA ARG A 76 10.06 8.19 2.81
C ARG A 76 10.78 8.22 1.47
N GLU A 77 10.01 8.20 0.39
CA GLU A 77 10.52 8.26 -0.98
C GLU A 77 9.65 9.17 -1.86
N THR A 78 10.25 9.72 -2.91
CA THR A 78 9.50 10.38 -3.99
C THR A 78 8.85 9.33 -4.87
N VAL A 79 7.53 9.40 -5.01
CA VAL A 79 6.75 8.45 -5.81
C VAL A 79 6.32 9.04 -7.15
N VAL A 80 5.97 10.33 -7.21
CA VAL A 80 5.58 11.00 -8.47
C VAL A 80 6.38 12.29 -8.63
N LEU A 81 7.02 12.47 -9.78
CA LEU A 81 7.69 13.71 -10.16
C LEU A 81 6.74 14.65 -10.91
N LYS A 82 7.00 15.96 -10.87
CA LYS A 82 6.23 16.96 -11.61
C LYS A 82 6.01 16.57 -13.07
N GLY A 83 4.78 16.77 -13.54
CA GLY A 83 4.36 16.48 -14.91
C GLY A 83 4.07 15.00 -15.19
N LYS A 84 4.27 14.11 -14.20
CA LYS A 84 3.85 12.70 -14.30
C LYS A 84 2.42 12.54 -13.79
N ASP A 85 1.75 11.54 -14.33
CA ASP A 85 0.38 11.18 -13.97
C ASP A 85 0.32 10.19 -12.80
N SER A 86 1.39 9.45 -12.56
CA SER A 86 1.41 8.37 -11.59
C SER A 86 2.81 7.93 -11.21
N GLY A 87 2.89 7.10 -10.17
CA GLY A 87 4.10 6.42 -9.73
C GLY A 87 3.80 5.27 -8.78
N LYS A 88 4.74 4.33 -8.66
CA LYS A 88 4.56 3.10 -7.88
C LYS A 88 5.76 2.85 -6.97
N ILE A 89 5.48 2.41 -5.76
CA ILE A 89 6.48 1.96 -4.80
C ILE A 89 6.09 0.58 -4.27
N SER A 90 7.10 -0.28 -4.09
CA SER A 90 6.96 -1.58 -3.46
C SER A 90 7.44 -1.48 -2.01
N ILE A 91 6.51 -1.53 -1.06
CA ILE A 91 6.79 -1.45 0.37
C ILE A 91 7.09 -2.86 0.90
N PRO A 92 8.22 -3.07 1.60
CA PRO A 92 8.53 -4.34 2.24
C PRO A 92 7.63 -4.53 3.46
N ALA A 93 6.49 -5.20 3.27
CA ALA A 93 5.53 -5.56 4.30
C ALA A 93 4.95 -6.93 3.98
N GLU A 94 4.82 -7.83 4.94
CA GLU A 94 4.18 -9.13 4.70
C GLU A 94 2.66 -8.99 4.59
N LYS A 95 2.00 -9.95 3.92
CA LYS A 95 0.53 -9.99 3.88
C LYS A 95 -0.03 -10.12 5.30
N GLY A 96 -1.01 -9.30 5.63
CA GLY A 96 -1.59 -9.17 6.98
C GLY A 96 -0.89 -8.13 7.85
N SER A 97 0.25 -7.58 7.43
CA SER A 97 0.91 -6.50 8.16
C SER A 97 0.12 -5.20 8.10
N LEU A 98 0.08 -4.49 9.22
CA LEU A 98 -0.47 -3.13 9.30
C LEU A 98 0.59 -2.12 8.84
N VAL A 99 0.25 -1.34 7.82
CA VAL A 99 1.11 -0.33 7.20
C VAL A 99 0.49 1.04 7.43
N ASN A 100 1.24 1.92 8.08
CA ASN A 100 0.91 3.34 8.15
C ASN A 100 1.45 4.01 6.89
N LEU A 101 0.61 4.73 6.17
CA LEU A 101 0.95 5.46 4.96
C LEU A 101 0.65 6.94 5.14
N GLN A 102 1.54 7.79 4.63
CA GLN A 102 1.29 9.20 4.44
C GLN A 102 1.72 9.61 3.04
N VAL A 103 0.83 10.29 2.32
CA VAL A 103 1.14 10.93 1.04
C VAL A 103 1.34 12.41 1.30
N PHE A 104 2.42 12.97 0.75
CA PHE A 104 2.72 14.39 0.81
C PHE A 104 2.82 14.96 -0.61
N VAL A 105 2.14 16.07 -0.85
CA VAL A 105 2.48 16.95 -1.98
C VAL A 105 3.48 17.97 -1.47
N VAL A 106 4.62 18.12 -2.14
CA VAL A 106 5.65 19.08 -1.73
C VAL A 106 6.08 19.98 -2.90
N ASN A 107 6.57 21.17 -2.58
CA ASN A 107 7.18 22.07 -3.56
C ASN A 107 8.68 21.77 -3.76
N ALA A 108 9.34 22.57 -4.61
CA ALA A 108 10.76 22.42 -4.93
C ALA A 108 11.71 22.63 -3.73
N LYS A 109 11.23 23.25 -2.65
CA LYS A 109 11.96 23.42 -1.38
C LYS A 109 11.66 22.28 -0.38
N ASN A 110 10.93 21.24 -0.80
CA ASN A 110 10.47 20.14 0.04
C ASN A 110 9.52 20.60 1.17
N GLU A 111 8.85 21.74 1.00
CA GLU A 111 7.79 22.21 1.91
C GLU A 111 6.49 21.48 1.61
N LYS A 112 5.77 21.06 2.67
CA LYS A 112 4.50 20.33 2.54
C LYS A 112 3.38 21.29 2.11
N LEU A 113 2.74 20.97 0.99
CA LEU A 113 1.57 21.67 0.44
C LEU A 113 0.27 20.97 0.78
N GLY A 114 0.32 19.64 0.95
CA GLY A 114 -0.81 18.82 1.32
C GLY A 114 -0.34 17.52 1.93
N THR A 115 -1.17 16.94 2.80
CA THR A 115 -0.90 15.65 3.41
C THR A 115 -2.18 14.85 3.55
N TRP A 116 -2.06 13.54 3.36
CA TRP A 116 -3.11 12.59 3.66
C TRP A 116 -2.49 11.37 4.32
N SER A 117 -3.17 10.82 5.32
CA SER A 117 -2.67 9.72 6.13
C SER A 117 -3.71 8.61 6.20
N LEU A 118 -3.26 7.36 6.07
CA LEU A 118 -4.12 6.19 6.21
C LEU A 118 -3.32 5.04 6.84
N GLN A 119 -4.01 4.20 7.58
CA GLN A 119 -3.48 2.93 8.05
C GLN A 119 -4.21 1.79 7.33
N ILE A 120 -3.48 0.87 6.73
CA ILE A 120 -4.05 -0.21 5.91
C ILE A 120 -3.41 -1.55 6.26
N ILE A 121 -4.17 -2.63 6.05
CA ILE A 121 -3.65 -3.99 6.12
C ILE A 121 -3.20 -4.41 4.72
N ASN A 122 -1.95 -4.87 4.59
CA ASN A 122 -1.46 -5.42 3.32
C ASN A 122 -2.22 -6.70 2.96
N ASN A 123 -3.11 -6.62 1.97
CA ASN A 123 -3.88 -7.77 1.51
C ASN A 123 -3.22 -8.51 0.33
N GLY A 124 -2.01 -8.12 -0.07
CA GLY A 124 -1.28 -8.64 -1.24
C GLY A 124 -1.80 -8.09 -2.57
N LYS A 125 -2.53 -6.96 -2.54
CA LYS A 125 -3.01 -6.24 -3.73
C LYS A 125 -2.30 -4.89 -3.84
N THR A 126 -2.35 -4.31 -5.03
CA THR A 126 -1.94 -2.92 -5.24
C THR A 126 -2.96 -1.99 -4.62
N GLU A 127 -2.49 -1.09 -3.77
CA GLU A 127 -3.32 -0.02 -3.24
C GLU A 127 -3.14 1.25 -4.05
N ALA A 128 -4.23 1.72 -4.65
CA ALA A 128 -4.24 2.92 -5.47
C ALA A 128 -4.73 4.13 -4.66
N ILE A 129 -3.91 5.19 -4.60
CA ILE A 129 -4.23 6.46 -3.96
C ILE A 129 -4.35 7.52 -5.05
N ARG A 130 -5.50 8.19 -5.12
CA ARG A 130 -5.69 9.32 -6.03
C ARG A 130 -5.46 10.63 -5.30
N VAL A 131 -4.68 11.51 -5.93
CA VAL A 131 -4.38 12.85 -5.44
C VAL A 131 -5.04 13.85 -6.39
N PHE A 132 -5.89 14.71 -5.84
CA PHE A 132 -6.66 15.68 -6.59
C PHE A 132 -6.05 17.07 -6.51
N SER A 133 -6.37 17.90 -7.50
CA SER A 133 -6.05 19.33 -7.45
C SER A 133 -6.77 19.97 -6.26
N PRO A 134 -6.17 20.99 -5.62
CA PRO A 134 -6.88 21.74 -4.59
C PRO A 134 -8.15 22.35 -5.18
N GLU A 135 -9.25 22.32 -4.42
CA GLU A 135 -10.45 23.04 -4.82
C GLU A 135 -10.15 24.55 -4.77
N SER A 136 -10.21 25.22 -5.91
CA SER A 136 -10.19 26.68 -5.95
C SER A 136 -11.62 27.20 -6.00
N VAL A 137 -12.04 27.95 -4.99
CA VAL A 137 -13.17 28.89 -5.14
C VAL A 137 -12.58 30.20 -5.66
N GLN A 138 -12.77 30.48 -6.95
CA GLN A 138 -12.45 31.79 -7.53
C GLN A 138 -13.49 32.82 -7.08
N PRO A 139 -13.11 34.11 -6.93
CA PRO A 139 -13.99 35.12 -6.35
C PRO A 139 -15.16 35.47 -7.27
N GLU A 140 -16.30 35.74 -6.65
CA GLU A 140 -17.44 36.36 -7.31
C GLU A 140 -17.20 37.87 -7.47
N PHE A 141 -17.42 38.36 -8.68
CA PHE A 141 -17.37 39.78 -8.98
C PHE A 141 -18.80 40.31 -9.06
N ASN A 142 -19.18 41.18 -8.13
CA ASN A 142 -20.34 42.05 -8.28
C ASN A 142 -19.88 43.44 -8.72
N ARG A 143 -20.59 43.99 -9.70
CA ARG A 143 -20.47 45.38 -10.12
C ARG A 143 -21.78 46.07 -9.73
N ASP A 144 -21.67 47.18 -9.01
CA ASP A 144 -22.79 48.11 -8.80
C ASP A 144 -23.16 48.84 -10.11
#